data_AF-B8ICS1-F1
#
_entry.id   AF-B8ICS1-F1
#
_cell.length_a   1.000
_cell.length_b   1.000
_cell.length_c   1.000
_cell.angle_alpha   90.00
_cell.angle_beta   90.00
_cell.angle_gamma   90.00
#
_symmetry.space_group_name_H-M   'P 1'
#
loop_
_entity.id
_entity.type
_entity.pdbx_description
1 polymer ?
#
loop_
_entity_poly.entity_id
_entity_poly.type
_entity_poly.pdbx_seq_one_letter_code
_entity_poly.pdbx_strand_id
1 'polypeptide(L)' 'MRSDLVDLTVRLHHETARAVLVSMDGDREKAVWIPKSACEIEPDAGKATHTLTLPERVATEKGLV' A
#
# COMPACT_ATOMS: atom_id res chain seq x y z
N MET A 1 -15.14 9.52 15.35
CA MET A 1 -14.28 10.15 14.34
C MET A 1 -13.95 9.06 13.33
N ARG A 2 -14.51 9.16 12.12
CA ARG A 2 -14.49 8.10 11.11
C ARG A 2 -13.03 7.84 10.69
N SER A 3 -12.63 6.57 10.72
CA SER A 3 -11.44 6.13 10.00
C SER A 3 -11.88 5.98 8.55
N ASP A 4 -11.59 6.97 7.71
CA ASP A 4 -11.80 6.84 6.27
C ASP A 4 -10.65 5.97 5.75
N LEU A 5 -10.99 4.74 5.35
CA LEU A 5 -10.08 3.83 4.67
C LEU A 5 -10.04 4.23 3.19
N VAL A 6 -8.86 4.19 2.61
CA VAL A 6 -8.64 4.44 1.18
C VAL A 6 -8.06 3.20 0.53
N ASP A 7 -8.53 2.94 -0.69
CA ASP A 7 -8.03 1.85 -1.54
C ASP A 7 -7.12 2.45 -2.61
N LEU A 8 -5.88 1.99 -2.64
CA LEU A 8 -4.85 2.47 -3.56
C LEU A 8 -4.35 1.33 -4.43
N THR A 9 -4.32 1.53 -5.75
CA THR A 9 -3.65 0.61 -6.66
C THR A 9 -2.14 0.84 -6.58
N VAL A 10 -1.41 -0.17 -6.11
CA VAL A 10 0.05 -0.14 -5.92
C VAL A 10 0.71 -1.33 -6.59
N ARG A 11 2.04 -1.31 -6.70
CA ARG A 11 2.86 -2.47 -7.01
C ARG A 11 3.61 -2.93 -5.78
N LEU A 12 3.50 -4.22 -5.47
CA LEU A 12 4.29 -4.87 -4.42
C LEU A 12 5.69 -5.17 -4.94
N HIS A 13 6.71 -4.62 -4.28
CA HIS A 13 8.13 -4.83 -4.60
C HIS A 13 8.81 -5.84 -3.69
N HIS A 14 8.35 -5.90 -2.44
CA HIS A 14 8.88 -6.81 -1.43
C HIS A 14 7.84 -7.03 -0.34
N GLU A 15 7.78 -8.26 0.18
CA GLU A 15 6.97 -8.60 1.34
C GLU A 15 7.85 -9.18 2.45
N THR A 16 7.56 -8.81 3.70
CA THR A 16 8.17 -9.40 4.89
C THR A 16 7.08 -9.96 5.80
N ALA A 17 7.49 -10.59 6.91
CA ALA A 17 6.55 -11.08 7.91
C ALA A 17 5.67 -9.97 8.53
N ARG A 18 6.11 -8.70 8.53
CA ARG A 18 5.41 -7.61 9.24
C ARG A 18 5.08 -6.40 8.38
N ALA A 19 5.64 -6.28 7.18
CA ALA A 19 5.48 -5.10 6.34
C ALA A 19 5.59 -5.46 4.85
N VAL A 20 5.01 -4.59 4.01
CA VAL A 20 5.08 -4.65 2.54
C VAL A 20 5.71 -3.38 2.00
N LEU A 21 6.54 -3.53 0.98
CA LEU A 21 7.16 -2.43 0.23
C LEU A 21 6.38 -2.23 -1.05
N VAL A 22 5.75 -1.07 -1.19
CA VAL A 22 4.82 -0.79 -2.29
C VAL A 22 5.11 0.55 -2.96
N SER A 23 4.83 0.70 -4.25
CA SER A 23 4.86 2.00 -4.93
C SER A 23 3.67 2.20 -5.87
N MET A 24 3.29 3.45 -6.13
CA MET A 24 2.15 3.77 -6.97
C MET A 24 2.47 3.71 -8.47
N ASP A 25 3.66 4.18 -8.86
CA ASP A 25 4.12 4.27 -10.25
C ASP A 25 4.93 3.04 -10.69
N GLY A 26 5.19 2.10 -9.78
CA GLY A 26 6.05 0.95 -10.03
C GLY A 26 7.54 1.25 -9.95
N ASP A 27 7.92 2.47 -9.56
CA ASP A 27 9.31 2.82 -9.25
C ASP A 27 9.67 2.27 -7.86
N ARG A 28 10.74 1.47 -7.78
CA ARG A 28 11.18 0.87 -6.52
C ARG A 28 11.91 1.91 -5.65
N GLU A 29 12.53 2.93 -6.22
CA GLU A 29 13.25 3.96 -5.47
C GLU A 29 12.31 4.84 -4.67
N LYS A 30 11.06 4.98 -5.14
CA LYS A 30 9.98 5.69 -4.44
C LYS A 30 9.06 4.78 -3.62
N ALA A 31 9.43 3.50 -3.48
CA ALA A 31 8.60 2.57 -2.76
C ALA A 31 8.62 2.83 -1.24
N VAL A 32 7.46 2.64 -0.61
CA VAL A 32 7.25 2.93 0.80
C VAL A 32 6.89 1.67 1.57
N TRP A 33 7.48 1.53 2.76
CA TRP A 33 7.17 0.43 3.67
C TRP A 33 5.89 0.73 4.47
N ILE A 34 4.93 -0.18 4.36
CA ILE A 34 3.66 -0.16 5.07
C ILE A 34 3.59 -1.39 5.99
N PRO A 35 3.36 -1.20 7.30
CA PRO A 35 3.22 -2.31 8.22
C PRO A 35 1.88 -3.04 7.97
N LYS A 36 1.92 -4.37 7.90
CA LYS A 36 0.75 -5.24 7.69
C LYS A 36 -0.30 -5.12 8.79
N SER A 37 0.07 -4.63 9.96
CA SER A 37 -0.88 -4.34 11.05
C SER A 37 -1.73 -3.09 10.79
N ALA A 38 -1.39 -2.28 9.78
CA ALA A 38 -2.06 -1.02 9.45
C ALA A 38 -2.57 -0.97 7.99
N CYS A 39 -2.46 -2.07 7.24
CA CYS A 39 -2.97 -2.17 5.88
C CYS A 39 -3.41 -3.60 5.55
N GLU A 40 -4.32 -3.70 4.59
CA GLU A 40 -4.63 -4.93 3.87
C GLU A 40 -4.10 -4.79 2.43
N ILE A 41 -3.59 -5.88 1.85
CA ILE A 41 -3.10 -5.88 0.48
C ILE A 41 -3.61 -7.12 -0.24
N GLU A 42 -4.23 -6.92 -1.40
CA GLU A 42 -4.80 -8.00 -2.21
C GLU A 42 -4.31 -7.89 -3.67
N PRO A 43 -3.98 -9.01 -4.33
CA PRO A 43 -3.58 -8.99 -5.74
C PRO A 43 -4.79 -8.67 -6.63
N ASP A 44 -4.61 -7.78 -7.61
CA ASP A 44 -5.66 -7.52 -8.60
C ASP A 44 -5.69 -8.66 -9.63
N ALA A 45 -6.85 -9.30 -9.80
CA ALA A 45 -7.01 -10.41 -10.74
C ALA A 45 -6.56 -10.02 -12.16
N GLY A 46 -5.53 -10.72 -12.66
CA GLY A 46 -5.00 -10.53 -14.01
C GLY A 46 -4.10 -9.30 -14.21
N LYS A 47 -3.72 -8.58 -13.15
CA LYS A 47 -2.80 -7.43 -13.23
C LYS A 47 -1.55 -7.68 -12.38
N ALA A 48 -0.48 -6.96 -12.71
CA ALA A 48 0.75 -6.90 -11.89
C ALA A 48 0.65 -5.85 -10.75
N THR A 49 -0.58 -5.47 -10.38
CA THR A 49 -0.89 -4.49 -9.35
C THR A 49 -1.64 -5.15 -8.19
N HIS A 50 -1.62 -4.49 -7.05
CA HIS A 50 -2.28 -4.89 -5.83
C HIS A 50 -3.14 -3.73 -5.33
N THR A 51 -4.30 -4.05 -4.77
CA THR A 51 -5.11 -3.09 -4.03
C THR A 51 -4.62 -3.06 -2.59
N LEU A 52 -4.15 -1.89 -2.15
CA LEU A 52 -3.72 -1.62 -0.78
C LEU A 52 -4.79 -0.78 -0.08
N THR A 53 -5.39 -1.34 0.95
CA THR A 53 -6.39 -0.68 1.78
C THR A 53 -5.76 -0.26 3.11
N LEU A 54 -5.80 1.02 3.43
CA LEU A 54 -5.25 1.57 4.68
C LEU A 54 -5.98 2.84 5.11
N PRO A 55 -5.86 3.29 6.37
CA PRO A 55 -6.41 4.58 6.79
C PRO A 55 -5.79 5.74 6.02
N GLU A 56 -6.61 6.71 5.57
CA GLU A 56 -6.18 7.88 4.81
C GLU A 56 -5.00 8.61 5.47
N ARG A 57 -5.05 8.77 6.81
CA ARG A 57 -3.95 9.36 7.59
C ARG A 57 -2.61 8.68 7.33
N VAL A 58 -2.59 7.34 7.31
CA VAL A 58 -1.36 6.58 7.07
C VAL A 58 -0.93 6.76 5.62
N ALA A 59 -1.85 6.81 4.68
CA ALA A 59 -1.54 7.09 3.28
C ALA A 59 -0.88 8.47 3.10
N THR A 60 -1.43 9.52 3.73
CA THR A 60 -0.86 10.88 3.70
C THR A 60 0.50 10.96 4.40
N GLU A 61 0.66 10.36 5.59
CA GLU A 61 1.94 10.32 6.31
C GLU A 61 3.04 9.62 5.52
N LYS A 62 2.65 8.65 4.67
CA LYS A 62 3.55 7.87 3.82
C LYS A 62 3.76 8.47 2.43
N GLY A 63 3.06 9.57 2.10
CA GLY A 63 3.15 10.22 0.79
C GLY A 63 2.54 9.39 -0.34
N LEU A 64 1.55 8.56 -0.04
CA LEU A 64 0.79 7.77 -1.03
C LEU A 64 -0.46 8.53 -1.55
N VAL A 65 -0.82 9.65 -0.94
CA VAL A 65 -1.88 10.58 -1.38
C VAL A 65 -1.47 12.02 -1.09
#